data_AF-A0A7J3NRY9-F1
#
_entry.id   AF-A0A7J3NRY9-F1
#
_cell.length_a   1.000
_cell.length_b   1.000
_cell.length_c   1.000
_cell.angle_alpha   90.00
_cell.angle_beta   90.00
_cell.angle_gamma   90.00
#
_symmetry.space_group_name_H-M   'P 1'
#
loop_
_entity.id
_entity.type
_entity.pdbx_description
1 polymer ?
#
loop_
_entity_poly.entity_id
_entity_poly.type
_entity_poly.pdbx_seq_one_letter_code
_entity_poly.pdbx_strand_id
1 'polypeptide(L)' 'MDRSLLRSKFRGSMLGTGVGDALGRPVEGCAPRLVEEPPEFDGRYTDDTEMTIGVAESLVEVG' A
#
# COMPACT_ATOMS: atom_id res chain seq x y z
N MET A 1 5.09 19.40 16.28
CA MET A 1 5.69 18.56 15.23
C MET A 1 6.01 19.44 14.04
N ASP A 2 7.17 19.26 13.40
CA ASP A 2 7.51 19.96 12.17
C ASP A 2 6.52 19.60 11.04
N ARG A 3 5.96 20.61 10.36
CA ARG A 3 5.00 20.44 9.27
C ARG A 3 5.60 19.72 8.06
N SER A 4 6.90 19.91 7.83
CA SER A 4 7.65 19.17 6.79
C SER A 4 7.72 17.69 7.14
N LEU A 5 8.06 17.36 8.39
CA LEU A 5 8.08 15.99 8.89
C LEU A 5 6.71 15.33 8.80
N LEU A 6 5.63 16.03 9.16
CA LEU A 6 4.26 15.51 9.04
C LEU A 6 3.89 15.20 7.58
N ARG A 7 4.21 16.09 6.65
CA ARG A 7 3.96 15.86 5.21
C ARG A 7 4.75 14.66 4.69
N SER A 8 6.01 14.52 5.12
CA SER A 8 6.84 13.37 4.74
C SER A 8 6.23 12.06 5.25
N LYS A 9 5.80 12.02 6.51
CA LYS A 9 5.13 10.85 7.11
C LYS A 9 3.83 10.49 6.38
N PHE A 10 3.00 11.47 6.06
CA PHE A 10 1.75 11.25 5.34
C PHE A 10 1.99 10.69 3.93
N ARG A 11 2.95 11.25 3.18
CA ARG A 11 3.34 10.69 1.87
C ARG A 11 3.88 9.28 2.00
N GLY A 12 4.74 9.07 3.01
CA GLY A 12 5.31 7.77 3.32
C GLY A 12 4.25 6.73 3.68
N SER A 13 3.18 7.10 4.40
CA SER A 13 2.10 6.17 4.71
C SER A 13 1.31 5.78 3.46
N MET A 14 0.96 6.74 2.59
CA MET A 14 0.23 6.44 1.35
C MET A 14 1.05 5.55 0.40
N LEU A 15 2.33 5.89 0.18
CA LEU A 15 3.23 5.08 -0.64
C LEU A 15 3.53 3.72 0.01
N GLY A 16 3.71 3.71 1.32
CA GLY A 16 3.96 2.49 2.10
C GLY A 16 2.81 1.50 2.01
N THR A 17 1.55 1.97 2.02
CA THR A 17 0.38 1.14 1.77
C THR A 17 0.47 0.47 0.40
N GLY A 18 0.70 1.24 -0.67
CA GLY A 18 0.79 0.68 -2.03
C GLY A 18 1.97 -0.28 -2.23
N VAL A 19 3.12 0.03 -1.64
CA VAL A 19 4.29 -0.87 -1.68
C VAL A 19 4.03 -2.14 -0.89
N GLY A 20 3.44 -2.04 0.30
CA GLY A 20 3.12 -3.19 1.15
C GLY A 20 2.10 -4.13 0.50
N ASP A 21 1.05 -3.56 -0.09
CA ASP A 21 0.03 -4.28 -0.86
C ASP A 21 0.66 -5.02 -2.05
N ALA A 22 1.37 -4.31 -2.93
CA ALA A 22 1.99 -4.93 -4.10
C ALA A 22 3.01 -6.04 -3.76
N LEU A 23 3.72 -5.90 -2.63
CA LEU A 23 4.64 -6.94 -2.12
C LEU A 23 3.91 -8.12 -1.45
N GLY A 24 2.77 -7.86 -0.81
CA GLY A 24 1.97 -8.86 -0.10
C GLY A 24 1.09 -9.70 -1.01
N ARG A 25 0.56 -9.10 -2.08
CA ARG A 25 -0.34 -9.75 -3.04
C ARG A 25 0.13 -11.13 -3.52
N PRO A 26 1.39 -11.35 -3.92
CA PRO A 26 1.80 -12.65 -4.45
C PRO A 26 1.84 -13.78 -3.42
N VAL A 27 1.82 -13.46 -2.12
CA VAL A 27 1.80 -14.44 -1.02
C VAL A 27 0.47 -14.46 -0.26
N GLU A 28 -0.53 -13.71 -0.74
CA GLU A 28 -1.84 -13.67 -0.12
C GLU A 28 -2.48 -15.07 -0.12
N GLY A 29 -2.96 -15.51 1.05
CA GLY A 29 -3.54 -16.85 1.22
C GLY A 29 -2.54 -18.01 1.34
N CYS A 30 -1.23 -17.77 1.20
CA CYS A 30 -0.21 -18.79 1.43
C CYS A 30 0.03 -19.05 2.92
N ALA A 31 0.37 -20.29 3.29
CA ALA A 31 0.85 -20.56 4.65
C ALA A 31 2.28 -19.99 4.82
N PRO A 32 2.65 -19.40 5.97
CA PRO A 32 3.94 -18.73 6.17
C PRO A 32 5.20 -19.57 5.90
N ARG A 33 5.08 -20.90 5.84
CA ARG A 33 6.18 -21.85 5.60
C ARG A 33 6.30 -22.36 4.16
N LEU A 34 5.37 -22.00 3.26
CA LEU A 34 5.27 -22.58 1.91
C LEU A 34 5.89 -21.73 0.80
N VAL A 35 6.40 -20.53 1.10
CA VAL A 35 7.07 -19.68 0.12
C VAL A 35 8.52 -20.14 -0.02
N GLU A 36 8.74 -21.24 -0.75
CA GLU A 36 10.08 -21.80 -0.99
C GLU A 36 10.89 -20.94 -1.95
N GLU A 37 10.22 -20.27 -2.89
CA GLU A 37 10.81 -19.31 -3.82
C GLU A 37 10.16 -17.93 -3.65
N PRO A 38 10.94 -16.84 -3.75
CA PRO A 38 10.37 -15.50 -3.70
C PRO A 38 9.39 -15.34 -4.87
N PRO A 39 8.15 -14.92 -4.60
CA PRO A 39 7.17 -14.79 -5.65
C PRO A 39 7.54 -13.65 -6.61
N GLU A 40 7.06 -13.74 -7.84
CA GLU A 40 7.30 -12.71 -8.83
C GLU A 40 6.63 -11.39 -8.42
N PHE A 41 7.42 -10.32 -8.40
CA PHE A 41 6.95 -8.96 -8.15
C PHE A 41 6.77 -8.22 -9.47
N ASP A 42 5.53 -7.88 -9.81
CA ASP A 42 5.18 -7.16 -11.04
C ASP A 42 4.85 -5.67 -10.79
N GLY A 43 4.93 -5.21 -9.54
CA GLY A 43 4.63 -3.83 -9.14
C GLY A 43 3.15 -3.45 -9.15
N ARG A 44 2.22 -4.39 -9.31
CA ARG A 44 0.78 -4.12 -9.28
C ARG A 44 0.23 -4.28 -7.86
N TYR A 45 -0.52 -3.28 -7.43
CA TYR A 45 -1.29 -3.29 -6.18
C TYR A 45 -2.67 -3.97 -6.39
N THR A 46 -3.42 -4.15 -5.31
CA THR A 46 -4.77 -4.77 -5.28
C THR A 46 -5.86 -3.75 -4.93
N ASP A 47 -7.06 -4.25 -4.62
CA ASP A 47 -8.19 -3.46 -4.16
C ASP A 47 -7.88 -2.67 -2.88
N ASP A 48 -6.94 -3.13 -2.04
CA ASP A 48 -6.48 -2.39 -0.85
C ASP A 48 -5.99 -0.97 -1.23
N THR A 49 -5.16 -0.86 -2.26
CA THR A 49 -4.65 0.43 -2.75
C THR A 49 -5.70 1.19 -3.56
N GLU A 50 -6.49 0.50 -4.40
CA GLU A 50 -7.57 1.14 -5.17
C GLU A 50 -8.59 1.82 -4.22
N MET A 51 -9.02 1.13 -3.17
CA MET A 51 -9.94 1.67 -2.16
C MET A 51 -9.30 2.81 -1.37
N THR A 52 -8.01 2.69 -1.03
CA THR A 52 -7.27 3.77 -0.36
C THR A 52 -7.24 5.05 -1.21
N ILE A 53 -7.02 4.92 -2.52
CA ILE A 53 -7.08 6.06 -3.46
C ILE A 53 -8.48 6.65 -3.49
N GLY A 54 -9.53 5.82 -3.65
CA GLY A 54 -10.91 6.30 -3.71
C GLY A 54 -11.34 7.07 -2.45
N VAL A 55 -10.94 6.60 -1.27
CA VAL A 55 -11.18 7.34 -0.01
C VAL A 55 -10.40 8.66 0.01
N ALA A 56 -9.12 8.64 -0.39
CA ALA A 56 -8.30 9.84 -0.40
C ALA A 56 -8.84 10.91 -1.37
N GLU A 57 -9.28 10.51 -2.56
CA GLU A 57 -9.88 11.41 -3.55
C GLU A 57 -11.20 11.99 -3.06
N SER A 58 -12.07 11.18 -2.45
CA SER A 58 -13.32 11.65 -1.85
C SER A 58 -13.08 12.70 -0.75
N LEU A 59 -12.10 12.46 0.14
CA LEU A 59 -11.73 13.43 1.17
C LEU A 59 -11.15 14.73 0.59
N VAL A 60 -10.50 14.68 -0.57
CA VAL A 60 -10.04 15.88 -1.27
C VAL A 60 -11.21 16.63 -1.92
N GLU A 61 -12.20 15.91 -2.44
CA GLU A 61 -13.34 16.50 -3.16
C GLU A 61 -14.36 17.15 -2.22
N VAL A 62 -14.72 16.49 -1.11
CA VAL A 62 -15.83 16.91 -0.24
C VAL A 62 -15.48 17.04 1.25
N GLY A 63 -14.20 16.89 1.60
CA GLY A 63 -13.71 16.97 3.00
C GLY A 63 -13.57 18.37 3.57
#